data_AF-A5E066-F1
#
_entry.id   AF-A5E066-F1
#
_cell.length_a   1.000
_cell.length_b   1.000
_cell.length_c   1.000
_cell.angle_alpha   90.00
_cell.angle_beta   90.00
_cell.angle_gamma   90.00
#
_symmetry.space_group_name_H-M   'P 1'
#
loop_
_entity.id
_entity.type
_entity.pdbx_description
1 polymer ?
#
loop_
_entity_poly.entity_id
_entity_poly.type
_entity_poly.pdbx_seq_one_letter_code
_entity_poly.pdbx_strand_id
1 'polypeptide(L)'
;MSKFITKFHNDLIKGRGEYHDIVTGQELNFKKLYEFAFTFLLETENQKVLDVDLAISYWQLLLPLVINQHFETTQDESENGANKATDVLRSEVNDRVNNWYDFLTTSSSSTTTTTTTTTSRKVISFDTWSMFLPFFQEVILTDPHSLKGYDEMAAWPSKVDEYVEYLYDNNLLKESQ
;
A
#
# COMPACT_ATOMS: atom_id res chain seq x y z
N MET A 1 -17.42 0.91 23.85
CA MET A 1 -16.78 0.13 22.77
C MET A 1 -16.18 1.04 21.69
N SER A 2 -16.95 1.95 21.07
CA SER A 2 -16.42 2.91 20.08
C SER A 2 -15.20 3.73 20.55
N LYS A 3 -15.24 4.33 21.76
CA LYS A 3 -14.09 5.08 22.32
C LYS A 3 -12.81 4.25 22.43
N PHE A 4 -12.94 2.96 22.76
CA PHE A 4 -11.81 2.04 22.82
C PHE A 4 -11.26 1.76 21.42
N ILE A 5 -12.14 1.47 20.46
CA ILE A 5 -11.74 1.21 19.07
C ILE A 5 -11.02 2.44 18.49
N THR A 6 -11.54 3.65 18.71
CA THR A 6 -10.88 4.89 18.26
C THR A 6 -9.53 5.10 18.93
N LYS A 7 -9.42 4.84 20.25
CA LYS A 7 -8.15 4.96 20.96
C LYS A 7 -7.13 3.93 20.46
N PHE A 8 -7.51 2.66 20.41
CA PHE A 8 -6.68 1.57 19.89
C PHE A 8 -6.23 1.84 18.46
N HIS A 9 -7.14 2.29 17.60
CA HIS A 9 -6.84 2.66 16.22
C HIS A 9 -5.79 3.77 16.16
N ASN A 10 -6.01 4.86 16.89
CA ASN A 10 -5.07 5.97 16.94
C ASN A 10 -3.70 5.56 17.49
N ASP A 11 -3.66 4.71 18.51
CA ASP A 11 -2.40 4.31 19.14
C ASP A 11 -1.62 3.31 18.28
N LEU A 12 -2.31 2.39 17.62
CA LEU A 12 -1.71 1.41 16.71
C LEU A 12 -1.11 2.08 15.46
N ILE A 13 -1.80 3.08 14.95
CA ILE A 13 -1.44 3.82 13.74
C ILE A 13 -0.36 4.85 14.06
N LYS A 14 -0.50 5.62 15.16
CA LYS A 14 0.49 6.61 15.59
C LYS A 14 1.70 6.01 16.31
N GLY A 15 1.75 4.68 16.49
CA GLY A 15 2.88 3.98 17.10
C GLY A 15 3.16 4.41 18.54
N ARG A 16 2.11 4.73 19.32
CA ARG A 16 2.26 5.26 20.70
C ARG A 16 2.68 4.21 21.73
N GLY A 17 2.95 2.97 21.33
CA GLY A 17 3.52 1.91 22.17
C GLY A 17 2.61 1.46 23.33
N GLU A 18 1.35 1.86 23.39
CA GLU A 18 0.48 1.53 24.54
C GLU A 18 0.04 0.07 24.55
N TYR A 19 -0.01 -0.59 23.38
CA TYR A 19 -0.52 -1.95 23.23
C TYR A 19 0.61 -2.93 22.95
N HIS A 20 0.64 -4.00 23.71
CA HIS A 20 1.64 -5.05 23.60
C HIS A 20 0.93 -6.39 23.33
N ASP A 21 1.55 -7.20 22.49
CA ASP A 21 1.12 -8.56 22.26
C ASP A 21 1.26 -9.38 23.56
N ILE A 22 0.18 -10.05 23.98
CA ILE A 22 0.12 -10.76 25.26
C ILE A 22 1.05 -11.99 25.32
N VAL A 23 1.42 -12.55 24.17
CA VAL A 23 2.24 -13.77 24.07
C VAL A 23 3.72 -13.42 23.98
N THR A 24 4.05 -12.43 23.15
CA THR A 24 5.43 -12.06 22.83
C THR A 24 5.92 -10.85 23.62
N GLY A 25 5.02 -10.09 24.24
CA GLY A 25 5.33 -8.87 24.98
C GLY A 25 5.81 -7.71 24.10
N GLN A 26 5.78 -7.85 22.79
CA GLN A 26 6.27 -6.83 21.88
C GLN A 26 5.19 -5.79 21.57
N GLU A 27 5.61 -4.54 21.34
CA GLU A 27 4.71 -3.47 20.92
C GLU A 27 3.97 -3.82 19.63
N LEU A 28 2.67 -3.51 19.62
CA LEU A 28 1.79 -3.66 18.48
C LEU A 28 1.92 -2.41 17.60
N ASN A 29 2.44 -2.60 16.39
CA ASN A 29 2.59 -1.54 15.40
C ASN A 29 1.77 -1.87 14.15
N PHE A 30 1.37 -0.84 13.39
CA PHE A 30 0.65 -1.02 12.13
C PHE A 30 1.36 -1.99 11.17
N LYS A 31 2.70 -1.92 11.08
CA LYS A 31 3.51 -2.85 10.27
C LYS A 31 3.25 -4.32 10.62
N LYS A 32 3.15 -4.65 11.90
CA LYS A 32 2.87 -6.03 12.35
C LYS A 32 1.46 -6.45 12.02
N LEU A 33 0.48 -5.55 12.19
CA LEU A 33 -0.90 -5.82 11.78
C LEU A 33 -0.97 -6.09 10.27
N TYR A 34 -0.27 -5.29 9.48
CA TYR A 34 -0.19 -5.41 8.04
C TYR A 34 0.45 -6.74 7.60
N GLU A 35 1.55 -7.16 8.21
CA GLU A 35 2.18 -8.47 7.94
C GLU A 35 1.33 -9.65 8.43
N PHE A 36 0.68 -9.49 9.60
CA PHE A 36 -0.25 -10.47 10.13
C PHE A 36 -1.42 -10.70 9.18
N ALA A 37 -1.96 -9.64 8.57
CA ALA A 37 -3.07 -9.75 7.62
C ALA A 37 -2.73 -10.68 6.44
N PHE A 38 -1.50 -10.62 5.91
CA PHE A 38 -1.07 -11.55 4.87
C PHE A 38 -1.10 -13.00 5.36
N THR A 39 -0.55 -13.26 6.54
CA THR A 39 -0.49 -14.62 7.12
C THR A 39 -1.89 -15.16 7.41
N PHE A 40 -2.77 -14.31 7.92
CA PHE A 40 -4.17 -14.63 8.20
C PHE A 40 -4.96 -15.02 6.94
N LEU A 41 -4.59 -14.47 5.79
CA LEU A 41 -5.24 -14.72 4.52
C LEU A 41 -4.80 -16.01 3.81
N LEU A 42 -3.74 -16.66 4.30
CA LEU A 42 -3.31 -17.95 3.76
C LEU A 42 -4.33 -19.01 4.19
N GLU A 43 -5.08 -19.53 3.22
CA GLU A 43 -6.14 -20.51 3.48
C GLU A 43 -5.57 -21.90 3.80
N THR A 44 -4.36 -22.20 3.30
CA THR A 44 -3.71 -23.51 3.45
C THR A 44 -2.33 -23.36 4.09
N GLU A 45 -1.95 -24.28 4.98
CA GLU A 45 -0.69 -24.25 5.74
C GLU A 45 0.59 -24.17 4.88
N ASN A 46 0.56 -24.66 3.65
CA ASN A 46 1.71 -24.65 2.74
C ASN A 46 1.68 -23.51 1.71
N GLN A 47 0.65 -22.66 1.75
CA GLN A 47 0.51 -21.53 0.85
C GLN A 47 1.51 -20.44 1.24
N LYS A 48 2.27 -19.92 0.27
CA LYS A 48 3.26 -18.85 0.50
C LYS A 48 2.94 -17.56 -0.24
N VAL A 49 1.85 -17.57 -0.99
CA VAL A 49 1.46 -16.51 -1.91
C VAL A 49 -0.05 -16.32 -1.84
N LEU A 50 -0.49 -15.07 -1.95
CA LEU A 50 -1.88 -14.68 -1.88
C LEU A 50 -2.45 -14.48 -3.29
N ASP A 51 -3.75 -14.70 -3.46
CA ASP A 51 -4.45 -14.30 -4.69
C ASP A 51 -4.44 -12.76 -4.80
N VAL A 52 -4.17 -12.23 -6.01
CA VAL A 52 -4.13 -10.77 -6.24
C VAL A 52 -5.46 -10.10 -5.86
N ASP A 53 -6.61 -10.71 -6.14
CA ASP A 53 -7.91 -10.12 -5.85
C ASP A 53 -8.14 -9.98 -4.34
N LEU A 54 -7.70 -10.99 -3.58
CA LEU A 54 -7.77 -10.99 -2.13
C LEU A 54 -6.78 -9.98 -1.53
N ALA A 55 -5.58 -9.87 -2.09
CA ALA A 55 -4.59 -8.87 -1.70
C ALA A 55 -5.13 -7.44 -1.90
N ILE A 56 -5.71 -7.15 -3.08
CA ILE A 56 -6.31 -5.86 -3.39
C ILE A 56 -7.45 -5.54 -2.43
N SER A 57 -8.34 -6.49 -2.16
CA SER A 57 -9.46 -6.29 -1.23
C SER A 57 -9.01 -5.85 0.17
N TYR A 58 -7.90 -6.41 0.65
CA TYR A 58 -7.32 -6.03 1.94
C TYR A 58 -6.53 -4.72 1.89
N TRP A 59 -5.83 -4.43 0.80
CA TRP A 59 -5.19 -3.13 0.62
C TRP A 59 -6.19 -1.98 0.58
N GLN A 60 -7.36 -2.18 -0.04
CA GLN A 60 -8.45 -1.21 -0.04
C GLN A 60 -8.98 -0.90 1.37
N LEU A 61 -8.78 -1.80 2.33
CA LEU A 61 -9.12 -1.59 3.73
C LEU A 61 -7.97 -0.95 4.52
N LEU A 62 -6.73 -1.40 4.28
CA LEU A 62 -5.57 -1.04 5.10
C LEU A 62 -4.92 0.29 4.70
N LEU A 63 -4.75 0.55 3.41
CA LEU A 63 -4.03 1.74 2.92
C LEU A 63 -4.75 3.06 3.25
N PRO A 64 -6.09 3.17 3.18
CA PRO A 64 -6.78 4.39 3.59
C PRO A 64 -6.48 4.79 5.04
N LEU A 65 -6.18 3.84 5.92
CA LEU A 65 -5.82 4.14 7.31
C LEU A 65 -4.48 4.87 7.40
N VAL A 66 -3.51 4.46 6.59
CA VAL A 66 -2.18 5.08 6.51
C VAL A 66 -2.28 6.46 5.86
N ILE A 67 -3.10 6.59 4.81
CA ILE A 67 -3.35 7.87 4.13
C ILE A 67 -3.96 8.87 5.13
N ASN A 68 -5.04 8.49 5.80
CA ASN A 68 -5.73 9.38 6.73
C ASN A 68 -4.81 9.83 7.86
N GLN A 69 -3.99 8.94 8.40
CA GLN A 69 -2.99 9.29 9.40
C GLN A 69 -2.03 10.38 8.90
N HIS A 70 -1.45 10.19 7.72
CA HIS A 70 -0.44 11.11 7.18
C HIS A 70 -1.02 12.53 7.00
N PHE A 71 -2.26 12.62 6.53
CA PHE A 71 -2.93 13.89 6.31
C PHE A 71 -3.60 14.48 7.57
N GLU A 72 -3.94 13.68 8.58
CA GLU A 72 -4.41 14.19 9.88
C GLU A 72 -3.29 14.83 10.70
N THR A 73 -2.10 14.23 10.73
CA THR A 73 -0.93 14.79 11.43
C THR A 73 -0.52 16.16 10.87
N THR A 74 -0.78 16.43 9.59
CA THR A 74 -0.44 17.71 8.94
C THR A 74 -1.50 18.80 9.12
N GLN A 75 -2.73 18.45 9.58
CA GLN A 75 -3.80 19.42 9.79
C GLN A 75 -3.69 20.20 11.12
N ASP A 76 -3.02 19.65 12.14
CA ASP A 76 -2.90 20.31 13.45
C ASP A 76 -1.92 21.52 13.44
N GLU A 77 -1.17 21.75 12.35
CA GLU A 77 -0.11 22.76 12.29
C GLU A 77 -0.40 24.00 11.41
N SER A 78 -1.54 24.10 10.70
CA SER A 78 -1.83 25.29 9.87
C SER A 78 -3.32 25.64 9.72
N GLU A 79 -3.72 26.70 10.41
CA GLU A 79 -5.04 27.31 10.27
C GLU A 79 -5.20 28.04 8.92
N ASN A 80 -6.22 27.62 8.14
CA ASN A 80 -7.02 28.40 7.19
C ASN A 80 -6.56 28.64 5.74
N GLY A 81 -5.52 27.96 5.22
CA GLY A 81 -5.13 28.09 3.78
C GLY A 81 -4.70 26.81 3.05
N ALA A 82 -4.38 25.73 3.76
CA ALA A 82 -3.71 24.55 3.20
C ALA A 82 -4.65 23.50 2.57
N ASN A 83 -5.96 23.57 2.84
CA ASN A 83 -6.90 22.48 2.56
C ASN A 83 -6.89 22.04 1.09
N LYS A 84 -6.79 22.98 0.13
CA LYS A 84 -6.80 22.64 -1.30
C LYS A 84 -5.55 21.87 -1.74
N ALA A 85 -4.36 22.23 -1.23
CA ALA A 85 -3.12 21.57 -1.62
C ALA A 85 -3.02 20.17 -1.00
N THR A 86 -3.41 20.03 0.26
CA THR A 86 -3.48 18.73 0.94
C THR A 86 -4.52 17.80 0.30
N ASP A 87 -5.66 18.34 -0.14
CA ASP A 87 -6.70 17.57 -0.84
C ASP A 87 -6.22 17.08 -2.20
N VAL A 88 -5.46 17.90 -2.94
CA VAL A 88 -4.85 17.49 -4.22
C VAL A 88 -3.84 16.38 -4.01
N LEU A 89 -2.90 16.53 -3.06
CA LEU A 89 -1.91 15.49 -2.75
C LEU A 89 -2.58 14.18 -2.33
N ARG A 90 -3.63 14.26 -1.49
CA ARG A 90 -4.41 13.09 -1.08
C ARG A 90 -5.07 12.42 -2.27
N SER A 91 -5.62 13.19 -3.22
CA SER A 91 -6.19 12.64 -4.45
C SER A 91 -5.13 11.87 -5.25
N GLU A 92 -3.95 12.45 -5.42
CA GLU A 92 -2.89 11.85 -6.24
C GLU A 92 -2.28 10.60 -5.60
N VAL A 93 -2.16 10.57 -4.26
CA VAL A 93 -1.81 9.35 -3.53
C VAL A 93 -2.85 8.24 -3.79
N ASN A 94 -4.14 8.57 -3.75
CA ASN A 94 -5.19 7.60 -4.07
C ASN A 94 -5.11 7.15 -5.53
N ASP A 95 -4.79 8.03 -6.46
CA ASP A 95 -4.59 7.68 -7.87
C ASP A 95 -3.44 6.67 -8.01
N ARG A 96 -2.32 6.84 -7.29
CA ARG A 96 -1.23 5.84 -7.26
C ARG A 96 -1.66 4.50 -6.68
N VAL A 97 -2.45 4.51 -5.61
CA VAL A 97 -2.98 3.26 -5.05
C VAL A 97 -3.89 2.55 -6.06
N ASN A 98 -4.74 3.29 -6.76
CA ASN A 98 -5.59 2.72 -7.82
C ASN A 98 -4.76 2.21 -9.00
N ASN A 99 -3.73 2.95 -9.41
CA ASN A 99 -2.83 2.51 -10.48
C ASN A 99 -2.08 1.23 -10.10
N TRP A 100 -1.75 1.02 -8.82
CA TRP A 100 -1.18 -0.25 -8.35
C TRP A 100 -2.17 -1.40 -8.54
N TYR A 101 -3.46 -1.21 -8.23
CA TYR A 101 -4.49 -2.22 -8.46
C TYR A 101 -4.69 -2.49 -9.95
N ASP A 102 -4.73 -1.44 -10.77
CA ASP A 102 -4.83 -1.55 -12.22
C ASP A 102 -3.61 -2.27 -12.80
N PHE A 103 -2.41 -1.98 -12.31
CA PHE A 103 -1.18 -2.67 -12.72
C PHE A 103 -1.26 -4.16 -12.43
N LEU A 104 -1.67 -4.55 -11.22
CA LEU A 104 -1.77 -5.96 -10.82
C LEU A 104 -2.84 -6.72 -11.61
N THR A 105 -3.96 -6.06 -11.94
CA THR A 105 -5.08 -6.65 -12.68
C THR A 105 -4.84 -6.64 -14.20
N THR A 106 -4.34 -5.56 -14.78
CA THR A 106 -4.05 -5.45 -16.23
C THR A 106 -2.92 -6.39 -16.64
N SER A 107 -1.92 -6.53 -15.77
CA SER A 107 -0.88 -7.54 -15.88
C SER A 107 -1.42 -8.97 -16.08
N SER A 108 -2.67 -9.27 -15.72
CA SER A 108 -3.28 -10.60 -15.93
C SER A 108 -3.77 -10.86 -17.37
N SER A 109 -3.88 -9.82 -18.20
CA SER A 109 -4.56 -9.89 -19.51
C SER A 109 -3.64 -10.09 -20.73
N SER A 110 -2.31 -10.06 -20.56
CA SER A 110 -1.35 -10.11 -21.66
C SER A 110 -0.88 -11.52 -22.05
N THR A 111 -1.80 -12.41 -22.42
CA THR A 111 -1.46 -13.56 -23.28
C THR A 111 -2.60 -13.89 -24.24
N THR A 112 -2.64 -13.21 -25.39
CA THR A 112 -3.45 -13.62 -26.54
C THR A 112 -2.54 -14.26 -27.57
N THR A 113 -2.48 -15.58 -27.61
CA THR A 113 -2.16 -16.33 -28.83
C THR A 113 -2.93 -17.65 -28.81
N THR A 114 -4.04 -17.65 -29.55
CA THR A 114 -4.69 -18.79 -30.21
C THR A 114 -4.77 -20.11 -29.43
N THR A 115 -5.96 -20.34 -28.84
CA THR A 115 -6.52 -21.67 -28.49
C THR A 115 -6.04 -22.36 -27.20
N THR A 116 -6.06 -21.67 -26.05
CA THR A 116 -6.39 -22.25 -24.73
C THR A 116 -6.36 -21.13 -23.68
N THR A 117 -7.52 -20.71 -23.17
CA THR A 117 -7.66 -19.76 -22.07
C THR A 117 -7.24 -20.41 -20.75
N THR A 118 -5.96 -20.33 -20.42
CA THR A 118 -5.44 -20.61 -19.08
C THR A 118 -5.15 -19.28 -18.41
N THR A 119 -6.10 -18.75 -17.64
CA THR A 119 -5.91 -17.56 -16.80
C THR A 119 -4.86 -17.90 -15.74
N SER A 120 -3.58 -17.54 -15.96
CA SER A 120 -2.57 -17.67 -14.90
C SER A 120 -2.91 -16.66 -13.82
N ARG A 121 -3.57 -17.12 -12.75
CA ARG A 121 -3.87 -16.32 -11.56
C ARG A 121 -2.56 -15.75 -11.03
N LYS A 122 -2.36 -14.44 -11.16
CA LYS A 122 -1.18 -13.76 -10.59
C LYS A 122 -1.32 -13.78 -9.07
N VAL A 123 -0.21 -13.99 -8.40
CA VAL A 123 -0.14 -14.17 -6.94
C VAL A 123 0.79 -13.13 -6.34
N ILE A 124 0.52 -12.74 -5.11
CA ILE A 124 1.34 -11.80 -4.33
C ILE A 124 2.16 -12.59 -3.31
N SER A 125 3.48 -12.46 -3.35
CA SER A 125 4.35 -13.04 -2.32
C SER A 125 4.33 -12.19 -1.05
N PHE A 126 4.74 -12.79 0.07
CA PHE A 126 4.93 -12.04 1.32
C PHE A 126 5.94 -10.90 1.15
N ASP A 127 6.99 -11.12 0.34
CA ASP A 127 8.00 -10.12 0.05
C ASP A 127 7.39 -8.88 -0.63
N THR A 128 6.64 -9.06 -1.73
CA THR A 128 5.93 -7.97 -2.40
C THR A 128 4.93 -7.29 -1.46
N TRP A 129 4.17 -8.06 -0.68
CA TRP A 129 3.23 -7.50 0.29
C TRP A 129 3.94 -6.62 1.32
N SER A 130 4.93 -7.17 2.03
CA SER A 130 5.64 -6.51 3.13
C SER A 130 6.44 -5.29 2.68
N MET A 131 7.04 -5.35 1.50
CA MET A 131 7.84 -4.25 0.92
C MET A 131 6.98 -3.17 0.23
N PHE A 132 5.73 -3.47 -0.13
CA PHE A 132 4.85 -2.44 -0.67
C PHE A 132 4.48 -1.36 0.36
N LEU A 133 4.38 -1.71 1.64
CA LEU A 133 4.11 -0.73 2.70
C LEU A 133 5.21 0.35 2.85
N PRO A 134 6.51 0.00 3.00
CA PRO A 134 7.57 1.01 3.04
C PRO A 134 7.68 1.78 1.73
N PHE A 135 7.54 1.13 0.57
CA PHE A 135 7.48 1.84 -0.71
C PHE A 135 6.35 2.88 -0.74
N PHE A 136 5.16 2.50 -0.26
CA PHE A 136 4.02 3.40 -0.17
C PHE A 136 4.29 4.59 0.76
N GLN A 137 4.93 4.35 1.90
CA GLN A 137 5.20 5.40 2.90
C GLN A 137 6.35 6.34 2.51
N GLU A 138 7.43 5.79 1.95
CA GLU A 138 8.65 6.55 1.67
C GLU A 138 8.60 7.22 0.29
N VAL A 139 7.95 6.59 -0.68
CA VAL A 139 7.92 7.06 -2.07
C VAL A 139 6.56 7.70 -2.40
N ILE A 140 5.47 6.92 -2.34
CA ILE A 140 4.16 7.37 -2.82
C ILE A 140 3.61 8.51 -1.94
N LEU A 141 3.68 8.39 -0.62
CA LEU A 141 3.18 9.42 0.29
C LEU A 141 4.03 10.69 0.26
N THR A 142 5.34 10.58 0.06
CA THR A 142 6.25 11.73 0.06
C THR A 142 6.15 12.56 -1.23
N ASP A 143 6.14 11.90 -2.39
CA ASP A 143 6.07 12.54 -3.70
C ASP A 143 5.30 11.66 -4.69
N PRO A 144 3.96 11.71 -4.69
CA PRO A 144 3.16 10.90 -5.61
C PRO A 144 3.37 11.31 -7.07
N HIS A 145 3.91 12.50 -7.35
CA HIS A 145 4.04 12.99 -8.72
C HIS A 145 5.26 12.46 -9.44
N SER A 146 6.42 12.55 -8.81
CA SER A 146 7.71 12.25 -9.44
C SER A 146 8.41 11.05 -8.80
N LEU A 147 7.86 10.51 -7.70
CA LEU A 147 8.42 9.38 -6.98
C LEU A 147 9.90 9.58 -6.61
N LYS A 148 10.32 10.81 -6.23
CA LYS A 148 11.74 11.15 -5.99
C LYS A 148 12.46 10.26 -4.97
N GLY A 149 11.72 9.60 -4.07
CA GLY A 149 12.27 8.66 -3.11
C GLY A 149 12.57 7.26 -3.68
N TYR A 150 12.19 6.98 -4.93
CA TYR A 150 12.41 5.69 -5.57
C TYR A 150 13.81 5.60 -6.17
N ASP A 151 14.50 4.51 -5.85
CA ASP A 151 15.80 4.12 -6.39
C ASP A 151 15.69 2.70 -6.97
N GLU A 152 15.84 2.58 -8.30
CA GLU A 152 15.80 1.31 -9.03
C GLU A 152 16.95 0.35 -8.68
N MET A 153 18.04 0.87 -8.09
CA MET A 153 19.17 0.05 -7.64
C MET A 153 19.00 -0.45 -6.20
N ALA A 154 17.96 0.00 -5.50
CA ALA A 154 17.63 -0.49 -4.18
C ALA A 154 17.04 -1.92 -4.23
N ALA A 155 16.97 -2.59 -3.08
CA ALA A 155 16.48 -3.96 -2.97
C ALA A 155 14.95 -4.05 -2.94
N TRP A 156 14.27 -3.36 -3.86
CA TRP A 156 12.82 -3.47 -4.02
C TRP A 156 12.45 -4.81 -4.69
N PRO A 157 11.24 -5.36 -4.41
CA PRO A 157 10.74 -6.49 -5.17
C PRO A 157 10.51 -6.08 -6.62
N SER A 158 10.75 -6.97 -7.58
CA SER A 158 10.59 -6.68 -9.01
C SER A 158 9.19 -6.14 -9.38
N LYS A 159 8.15 -6.50 -8.61
CA LYS A 159 6.79 -5.99 -8.79
C LYS A 159 6.68 -4.49 -8.56
N VAL A 160 7.50 -3.92 -7.68
CA VAL A 160 7.59 -2.46 -7.47
C VAL A 160 8.26 -1.81 -8.67
N ASP A 161 9.36 -2.38 -9.16
CA ASP A 161 10.08 -1.85 -10.32
C ASP A 161 9.19 -1.87 -11.57
N GLU A 162 8.55 -3.02 -11.86
CA GLU A 162 7.57 -3.17 -12.94
C GLU A 162 6.40 -2.17 -12.82
N TYR A 163 6.02 -1.83 -11.59
CA TYR A 163 4.95 -0.85 -11.36
C TYR A 163 5.41 0.58 -11.65
N VAL A 164 6.64 0.94 -11.27
CA VAL A 164 7.20 2.25 -11.62
C VAL A 164 7.34 2.38 -13.13
N GLU A 165 7.83 1.34 -13.81
CA GLU A 165 7.85 1.28 -15.28
C GLU A 165 6.44 1.45 -15.87
N TYR A 166 5.44 0.73 -15.33
CA TYR A 166 4.05 0.88 -15.75
C TYR A 166 3.55 2.33 -15.64
N LEU A 167 3.91 3.07 -14.59
CA LEU A 167 3.52 4.47 -14.44
C LEU A 167 4.15 5.37 -15.51
N TYR A 168 5.42 5.13 -15.86
CA TYR A 168 6.11 5.86 -16.93
C TYR A 168 5.50 5.53 -18.31
N ASP A 169 5.33 4.24 -18.62
CA ASP A 169 4.82 3.78 -19.91
C ASP A 169 3.41 4.31 -20.20
N ASN A 170 2.60 4.49 -19.16
CA ASN A 170 1.23 4.99 -19.27
C ASN A 170 1.12 6.52 -19.07
N ASN A 171 2.23 7.24 -18.95
CA ASN A 171 2.28 8.69 -18.71
C ASN A 171 1.41 9.13 -17.50
N LEU A 172 1.40 8.31 -16.43
CA LEU A 172 0.62 8.56 -15.23
C LEU A 172 1.36 9.48 -14.23
N LEU A 173 2.65 9.71 -14.46
CA LEU A 173 3.48 10.71 -13.79
C LEU A 173 3.40 12.02 -14.58
N LYS A 174 3.27 13.15 -13.89
CA LYS A 174 3.31 14.47 -14.56
C LYS A 174 4.76 14.72 -14.95
N GLU A 175 5.03 14.98 -16.24
CA GLU A 175 6.36 15.42 -16.68
C GLU A 175 6.81 16.59 -15.80
N SER A 176 8.03 16.49 -15.26
CA SER A 176 8.68 17.60 -14.57
C SER A 176 8.80 18.76 -15.56
N GLN A 177 7.91 19.75 -15.48
CA GLN A 177 8.13 21.05 -16.13
C GLN A 177 9.22 21.84 -15.41
#